data_AF-A0A3C0PIU8-F1
#
_entry.id   AF-A0A3C0PIU8-F1
#
_cell.length_a   1.000
_cell.length_b   1.000
_cell.length_c   1.000
_cell.angle_alpha   90.00
_cell.angle_beta   90.00
_cell.angle_gamma   90.00
#
_symmetry.space_group_name_H-M   'P 1'
#
loop_
_entity.id
_entity.type
_entity.pdbx_description
1 polymer ?
#
loop_
_entity_poly.entity_id
_entity_poly.type
_entity_poly.pdbx_seq_one_letter_code
_entity_poly.pdbx_strand_id
1 'polypeptide(L)'
;EFNKFLKKRNIAMLFVAVPDKAEVYFEKLPGKSPSNALTIINPYSRKFLKDMQDSGIEVVDLLPLFLSAKNDDAKHKEGIYQKQDTHWTDRGLEIAAQAIAARIKQFGWYGETSKDRVAYSVKDTFFERQGDIADKLAEADKALYPAVTFEAVQVYTPQGKLFTPGNPHAPILLMGDSFTGVFEIVDCKGAGVGAHIAEKTSLPVDIITSWGGGPLVREKMLRARQKNLSEKRVVVYMMVSRDLYNYSQGWSALELK
;
A
#
# COMPACT_ATOMS: atom_id res chain seq x y z
N GLU A 1 13.48 -6.94 -15.63
CA GLU A 1 13.40 -5.82 -16.60
C GLU A 1 12.95 -4.49 -16.00
N PHE A 2 11.76 -4.35 -15.44
CA PHE A 2 11.28 -3.06 -14.90
C PHE A 2 12.26 -2.39 -13.90
N ASN A 3 12.77 -3.14 -12.91
CA ASN A 3 13.80 -2.63 -11.99
C ASN A 3 15.07 -2.15 -12.72
N LYS A 4 15.53 -2.89 -13.74
CA LYS A 4 16.70 -2.49 -14.54
C LYS A 4 16.44 -1.18 -15.29
N PHE A 5 15.23 -1.00 -15.83
CA PHE A 5 14.81 0.21 -16.51
C PHE A 5 14.81 1.45 -15.59
N LEU A 6 14.36 1.29 -14.34
CA LEU A 6 14.42 2.33 -13.32
C LEU A 6 15.88 2.61 -12.90
N LYS A 7 16.67 1.57 -12.63
CA LYS A 7 18.09 1.69 -12.25
C LYS A 7 18.92 2.43 -13.30
N LYS A 8 18.70 2.18 -14.60
CA LYS A 8 19.37 2.91 -15.70
C LYS A 8 19.11 4.43 -15.68
N ARG A 9 18.08 4.87 -14.98
CA ARG A 9 17.70 6.28 -14.81
C ARG A 9 18.02 6.81 -13.41
N ASN A 10 18.81 6.08 -12.62
CA ASN A 10 19.13 6.38 -11.22
C ASN A 10 17.89 6.47 -10.32
N ILE A 11 16.85 5.68 -10.62
CA ILE A 11 15.62 5.60 -9.84
C ILE A 11 15.63 4.29 -9.06
N ALA A 12 15.53 4.37 -7.73
CA ALA A 12 15.38 3.19 -6.89
C ALA A 12 13.98 2.58 -7.07
N MET A 13 13.88 1.27 -6.90
CA MET A 13 12.60 0.58 -6.82
C MET A 13 12.46 -0.08 -5.45
N LEU A 14 11.38 0.23 -4.75
CA LEU A 14 10.98 -0.43 -3.53
C LEU A 14 9.69 -1.21 -3.79
N PHE A 15 9.75 -2.53 -3.76
CA PHE A 15 8.57 -3.37 -3.88
C PHE A 15 7.95 -3.59 -2.49
N VAL A 16 6.64 -3.46 -2.37
CA VAL A 16 5.91 -3.62 -1.11
C VAL A 16 4.84 -4.68 -1.29
N ALA A 17 4.97 -5.78 -0.55
CA ALA A 17 4.00 -6.87 -0.57
C ALA A 17 3.01 -6.68 0.58
N VAL A 18 1.76 -6.35 0.25
CA VAL A 18 0.66 -6.29 1.22
C VAL A 18 0.13 -7.72 1.39
N PRO A 19 0.15 -8.33 2.59
CA PRO A 19 -0.34 -9.69 2.76
C PRO A 19 -1.83 -9.79 2.46
N ASP A 20 -2.29 -11.00 2.15
CA ASP A 20 -3.73 -11.23 2.12
C ASP A 20 -4.28 -11.19 3.55
N LYS A 21 -5.48 -10.64 3.72
CA LYS A 21 -6.19 -10.62 5.01
C LYS A 21 -6.31 -12.03 5.61
N ALA A 22 -6.51 -13.06 4.78
CA ALA A 22 -6.57 -14.44 5.21
C ALA A 22 -5.24 -14.93 5.79
N GLU A 23 -4.08 -14.49 5.25
CA GLU A 23 -2.74 -14.83 5.77
C GLU A 23 -2.52 -14.24 7.17
N VAL A 24 -3.07 -13.05 7.42
CA VAL A 24 -2.96 -12.36 8.71
C VAL A 24 -3.95 -12.93 9.72
N TYR A 25 -5.23 -13.03 9.37
CA TYR A 25 -6.33 -13.49 10.22
C TYR A 25 -6.72 -14.95 9.96
N PHE A 26 -5.72 -15.81 9.79
CA PHE A 26 -5.90 -17.23 9.46
C PHE A 26 -6.82 -17.96 10.44
N GLU A 27 -6.80 -17.58 11.72
CA GLU A 27 -7.64 -18.15 12.78
C GLU A 27 -9.13 -17.88 12.59
N LYS A 28 -9.49 -16.88 11.78
CA LYS A 28 -10.87 -16.50 11.47
C LYS A 28 -11.43 -17.21 10.23
N LEU A 29 -10.65 -18.07 9.58
CA LEU A 29 -11.12 -18.87 8.46
C LEU A 29 -12.15 -19.92 8.94
N PRO A 30 -13.16 -20.25 8.11
CA PRO A 30 -14.17 -21.24 8.47
C PRO A 30 -13.58 -22.65 8.58
N GLY A 31 -14.20 -23.50 9.39
CA GLY A 31 -13.77 -24.88 9.61
C GLY A 31 -12.69 -25.01 10.68
N LYS A 32 -11.78 -25.98 10.53
CA LYS A 32 -10.65 -26.16 11.46
C LYS A 32 -9.62 -25.08 11.19
N SER A 33 -9.59 -24.05 12.04
CA SER A 33 -8.64 -22.95 11.94
C SER A 33 -7.19 -23.48 11.86
N PRO A 34 -6.38 -22.98 10.91
CA PRO A 34 -4.95 -23.28 10.87
C PRO A 34 -4.28 -22.92 12.20
N SER A 35 -3.33 -23.75 12.67
CA SER A 35 -2.63 -23.48 13.93
C SER A 35 -1.60 -22.35 13.82
N ASN A 36 -1.17 -22.01 12.61
CA ASN A 36 -0.25 -20.92 12.33
C ASN A 36 -0.41 -20.42 10.88
N ALA A 37 0.07 -19.21 10.62
CA ALA A 37 0.01 -18.59 9.30
C ALA A 37 0.78 -19.40 8.22
N LEU A 38 1.89 -20.06 8.58
CA LEU A 38 2.70 -20.84 7.63
C LEU A 38 1.93 -22.00 6.98
N THR A 39 0.81 -22.41 7.58
CA THR A 39 -0.05 -23.49 7.05
C THR A 39 -0.87 -23.04 5.84
N ILE A 40 -1.11 -21.74 5.67
CA ILE A 40 -1.92 -21.20 4.57
C ILE A 40 -1.17 -20.26 3.62
N ILE A 41 -0.02 -19.75 4.05
CA ILE A 41 0.83 -18.89 3.22
C ILE A 41 1.29 -19.66 1.99
N ASN A 42 1.20 -19.04 0.82
CA ASN A 42 1.69 -19.65 -0.42
C ASN A 42 3.23 -19.66 -0.43
N PRO A 43 3.90 -20.83 -0.38
CA PRO A 43 5.36 -20.91 -0.35
C PRO A 43 6.03 -20.34 -1.61
N TYR A 44 5.35 -20.39 -2.77
CA TYR A 44 5.87 -19.83 -4.01
C TYR A 44 5.87 -18.30 -4.01
N SER A 45 4.88 -17.67 -3.35
CA SER A 45 4.88 -16.22 -3.13
C SER A 45 6.08 -15.80 -2.28
N ARG A 46 6.34 -16.55 -1.19
CA ARG A 46 7.49 -16.31 -0.30
C ARG A 46 8.82 -16.50 -1.01
N LYS A 47 8.93 -17.57 -1.82
CA LYS A 47 10.11 -17.80 -2.66
C LYS A 47 10.30 -16.67 -3.66
N PHE A 48 9.23 -16.19 -4.31
CA PHE A 48 9.31 -15.11 -5.27
C PHE A 48 9.84 -13.81 -4.64
N LEU A 49 9.35 -13.43 -3.46
CA LEU A 49 9.87 -12.26 -2.72
C LEU A 49 11.36 -12.43 -2.39
N LYS A 50 11.78 -13.63 -1.97
CA LYS A 50 13.20 -13.93 -1.73
C LYS A 50 14.03 -13.81 -3.02
N ASP A 51 13.56 -14.39 -4.12
CA ASP A 51 14.24 -14.34 -5.42
C ASP A 51 14.39 -12.88 -5.92
N MET A 52 13.40 -12.02 -5.65
CA MET A 52 13.49 -10.58 -5.92
C MET A 52 14.61 -9.92 -5.11
N GLN A 53 14.70 -10.21 -3.81
CA GLN A 53 15.76 -9.69 -2.93
C GLN A 53 17.14 -10.17 -3.37
N ASP A 54 17.29 -11.47 -3.65
CA ASP A 54 18.53 -12.07 -4.16
C ASP A 54 18.96 -11.44 -5.50
N SER A 55 18.00 -10.94 -6.28
CA SER A 55 18.22 -10.19 -7.52
C SER A 55 18.50 -8.69 -7.32
N GLY A 56 18.66 -8.24 -6.08
CA GLY A 56 18.95 -6.86 -5.71
C GLY A 56 17.76 -5.90 -5.92
N ILE A 57 16.52 -6.40 -5.78
CA ILE A 57 15.33 -5.57 -5.65
C ILE A 57 15.04 -5.38 -4.16
N GLU A 58 14.78 -4.14 -3.76
CA GLU A 58 14.39 -3.84 -2.40
C GLU A 58 12.94 -4.27 -2.15
N VAL A 59 12.71 -5.02 -1.07
CA VAL A 59 11.39 -5.54 -0.70
C VAL A 59 11.06 -5.15 0.73
N VAL A 60 9.88 -4.54 0.93
CA VAL A 60 9.20 -4.43 2.22
C VAL A 60 8.08 -5.47 2.23
N ASP A 61 8.29 -6.52 3.01
CA ASP A 61 7.30 -7.56 3.24
C ASP A 61 6.50 -7.22 4.50
N LEU A 62 5.21 -6.93 4.34
CA LEU A 62 4.36 -6.49 5.44
C LEU A 62 3.81 -7.66 6.27
N LEU A 63 3.90 -8.91 5.80
CA LEU A 63 3.32 -10.06 6.50
C LEU A 63 3.87 -10.25 7.92
N PRO A 64 5.20 -10.26 8.17
CA PRO A 64 5.73 -10.40 9.52
C PRO A 64 5.32 -9.24 10.44
N LEU A 65 5.26 -8.01 9.90
CA LEU A 65 4.84 -6.83 10.64
C LEU A 65 3.38 -6.94 11.06
N PHE A 66 2.51 -7.39 10.16
CA PHE A 66 1.09 -7.53 10.42
C PHE A 66 0.81 -8.70 11.38
N LEU A 67 1.50 -9.83 11.24
CA LEU A 67 1.38 -10.94 12.19
C LEU A 67 1.84 -10.52 13.60
N SER A 68 2.92 -9.75 13.71
CA SER A 68 3.38 -9.21 14.99
C SER A 68 2.37 -8.24 15.59
N ALA A 69 1.88 -7.28 14.80
CA ALA A 69 0.92 -6.27 15.26
C ALA A 69 -0.43 -6.89 15.64
N LYS A 70 -0.84 -7.98 14.99
CA LYS A 70 -2.11 -8.66 15.27
C LYS A 70 -2.20 -9.14 16.73
N ASN A 71 -1.06 -9.48 17.34
CA ASN A 71 -1.02 -9.92 18.74
C ASN A 71 -1.53 -8.86 19.73
N ASP A 72 -1.52 -7.59 19.33
CA ASP A 72 -2.03 -6.48 20.12
C ASP A 72 -3.44 -6.03 19.74
N ASP A 73 -4.14 -6.72 18.82
CA ASP A 73 -5.46 -6.31 18.33
C ASP A 73 -6.47 -6.04 19.47
N ALA A 74 -6.44 -6.83 20.54
CA ALA A 74 -7.33 -6.65 21.70
C ALA A 74 -7.10 -5.34 22.46
N LYS A 75 -5.97 -4.64 22.24
CA LYS A 75 -5.62 -3.35 22.84
C LYS A 75 -6.03 -2.16 21.98
N HIS A 76 -6.56 -2.40 20.78
CA HIS A 76 -6.96 -1.35 19.85
C HIS A 76 -8.46 -1.43 19.56
N LYS A 77 -9.06 -0.30 19.17
CA LYS A 77 -10.45 -0.24 18.73
C LYS A 77 -10.68 -1.05 17.46
N GLU A 78 -9.66 -1.09 16.61
CA GLU A 78 -9.69 -1.73 15.31
C GLU A 78 -8.52 -2.70 15.14
N GLY A 79 -8.75 -3.78 14.40
CA GLY A 79 -7.68 -4.67 13.95
C GLY A 79 -6.82 -4.01 12.86
N ILE A 80 -6.06 -4.82 12.13
CA ILE A 80 -5.24 -4.40 10.98
C ILE A 80 -6.08 -4.33 9.70
N TYR A 81 -7.11 -5.17 9.59
CA TYR A 81 -8.04 -5.20 8.47
C TYR A 81 -9.47 -4.94 8.91
N GLN A 82 -10.22 -4.27 8.04
CA GLN A 82 -11.66 -4.07 8.21
C GLN A 82 -12.36 -5.43 8.11
N LYS A 83 -13.35 -5.70 8.97
CA LYS A 83 -13.98 -7.03 9.05
C LYS A 83 -14.72 -7.42 7.77
N GLN A 84 -15.45 -6.48 7.19
CA GLN A 84 -16.35 -6.68 6.04
C GLN A 84 -15.74 -6.23 4.70
N ASP A 85 -14.44 -5.92 4.69
CA ASP A 85 -13.75 -5.38 3.53
C ASP A 85 -12.40 -6.08 3.32
N THR A 86 -11.87 -6.04 2.11
CA THR A 86 -10.55 -6.59 1.75
C THR A 86 -9.38 -5.71 2.22
N HIS A 87 -9.62 -4.43 2.49
CA HIS A 87 -8.61 -3.43 2.83
C HIS A 87 -8.30 -3.37 4.32
N TRP A 88 -7.16 -2.76 4.62
CA TRP A 88 -6.73 -2.46 5.97
C TRP A 88 -7.62 -1.39 6.64
N THR A 89 -7.51 -1.31 7.95
CA THR A 89 -7.91 -0.14 8.75
C THR A 89 -6.80 0.91 8.72
N ASP A 90 -7.03 2.07 9.34
CA ASP A 90 -5.98 3.10 9.53
C ASP A 90 -4.75 2.52 10.27
N ARG A 91 -4.96 1.62 11.24
CA ARG A 91 -3.88 0.94 11.95
C ARG A 91 -2.97 0.13 11.03
N GLY A 92 -3.56 -0.68 10.13
CA GLY A 92 -2.78 -1.46 9.17
C GLY A 92 -2.06 -0.59 8.14
N LEU A 93 -2.74 0.47 7.70
CA LEU A 93 -2.21 1.49 6.80
C LEU A 93 -0.97 2.18 7.40
N GLU A 94 -1.06 2.63 8.65
CA GLU A 94 0.01 3.35 9.35
C GLU A 94 1.25 2.47 9.56
N ILE A 95 1.08 1.19 9.88
CA ILE A 95 2.18 0.22 9.97
C ILE A 95 2.90 0.12 8.62
N ALA A 96 2.15 0.04 7.52
CA ALA A 96 2.72 -0.02 6.17
C ALA A 96 3.45 1.28 5.82
N ALA A 97 2.83 2.44 6.05
CA ALA A 97 3.43 3.75 5.79
C ALA A 97 4.73 3.94 6.59
N GLN A 98 4.75 3.56 7.86
CA GLN A 98 5.94 3.61 8.71
C GLN A 98 7.07 2.74 8.17
N ALA A 99 6.78 1.49 7.78
CA ALA A 99 7.79 0.57 7.24
C ALA A 99 8.39 1.10 5.92
N ILE A 100 7.54 1.61 5.03
CA ILE A 100 7.95 2.20 3.74
C ILE A 100 8.79 3.46 3.98
N ALA A 101 8.33 4.38 4.83
CA ALA A 101 9.03 5.62 5.13
C ALA A 101 10.39 5.35 5.78
N ALA A 102 10.47 4.40 6.72
CA ALA A 102 11.72 3.98 7.33
C ALA A 102 12.72 3.46 6.29
N ARG A 103 12.26 2.67 5.31
CA ARG A 103 13.12 2.19 4.21
C ARG A 103 13.55 3.32 3.28
N ILE A 104 12.65 4.24 2.94
CA ILE A 104 12.98 5.41 2.10
C ILE A 104 14.07 6.27 2.73
N LYS A 105 13.99 6.51 4.05
CA LYS A 105 14.97 7.31 4.81
C LYS A 105 16.40 6.72 4.78
N GLN A 106 16.55 5.44 4.45
CA GLN A 106 17.84 4.77 4.37
C GLN A 106 18.52 4.89 3.00
N PHE A 107 17.82 5.38 1.96
CA PHE A 107 18.47 5.62 0.68
C PHE A 107 19.46 6.79 0.80
N GLY A 108 20.64 6.67 0.18
CA GLY A 108 21.69 7.69 0.25
C GLY A 108 21.25 9.08 -0.21
N TRP A 109 20.37 9.15 -1.22
CA TRP A 109 19.82 10.42 -1.72
C TRP A 109 18.88 11.12 -0.73
N TYR A 110 18.35 10.41 0.28
CA TYR A 110 17.37 11.01 1.20
C TYR A 110 17.95 12.20 1.96
N GLY A 111 19.22 12.12 2.40
CA GLY A 111 19.90 13.22 3.09
C GLY A 111 20.12 14.47 2.24
N GLU A 112 20.23 14.31 0.92
CA GLU A 112 20.48 15.39 -0.04
C GLU A 112 19.22 16.23 -0.33
N THR A 113 18.04 15.71 -0.02
CA THR A 113 16.72 16.32 -0.32
C THR A 113 16.23 17.31 0.75
N SER A 114 17.13 17.95 1.50
CA SER A 114 16.77 18.85 2.61
C SER A 114 15.94 20.07 2.18
N LYS A 115 16.12 20.54 0.94
CA LYS A 115 15.38 21.69 0.38
C LYS A 115 13.94 21.37 -0.03
N ASP A 116 13.63 20.09 -0.26
CA ASP A 116 12.30 19.64 -0.70
C ASP A 116 11.44 19.17 0.48
N ARG A 117 11.88 19.44 1.72
CA ARG A 117 11.17 19.01 2.91
C ARG A 117 9.88 19.79 3.11
N VAL A 118 8.80 19.09 3.38
CA VAL A 118 7.48 19.65 3.66
C VAL A 118 7.06 19.28 5.07
N ALA A 119 6.70 20.28 5.87
CA ALA A 119 6.18 20.10 7.22
C ALA A 119 4.68 19.78 7.16
N TYR A 120 4.35 18.52 6.89
CA TYR A 120 2.98 18.04 6.97
C TYR A 120 2.50 18.01 8.42
N SER A 121 1.19 18.18 8.63
CA SER A 121 0.52 17.95 9.90
C SER A 121 -0.58 16.91 9.74
N VAL A 122 -1.09 16.39 10.85
CA VAL A 122 -2.13 15.37 10.87
C VAL A 122 -3.33 15.79 11.70
N LYS A 123 -4.50 15.24 11.38
CA LYS A 123 -5.73 15.42 12.15
C LYS A 123 -6.59 14.16 12.08
N ASP A 124 -7.07 13.71 13.23
CA ASP A 124 -8.01 12.60 13.33
C ASP A 124 -9.32 12.91 12.59
N THR A 125 -9.88 11.89 11.96
CA THR A 125 -11.17 11.93 11.26
C THR A 125 -11.87 10.57 11.38
N PHE A 126 -13.09 10.52 10.88
CA PHE A 126 -13.90 9.31 10.83
C PHE A 126 -14.59 9.18 9.48
N PHE A 127 -14.87 7.95 9.07
CA PHE A 127 -15.68 7.67 7.88
C PHE A 127 -16.52 6.42 8.09
N GLU A 128 -17.59 6.26 7.32
CA GLU A 128 -18.44 5.07 7.37
C GLU A 128 -18.25 4.22 6.12
N ARG A 129 -18.17 2.90 6.30
CA ARG A 129 -18.00 1.95 5.20
C ARG A 129 -18.66 0.62 5.50
N GLN A 130 -19.41 0.09 4.54
CA GLN A 130 -19.97 -1.26 4.60
C GLN A 130 -18.91 -2.31 4.28
N GLY A 131 -18.21 -2.13 3.17
CA GLY A 131 -17.07 -2.94 2.79
C GLY A 131 -17.31 -3.75 1.52
N ASP A 132 -16.26 -3.88 0.72
CA ASP A 132 -16.31 -4.46 -0.62
C ASP A 132 -16.60 -5.97 -0.65
N ILE A 133 -16.44 -6.68 0.47
CA ILE A 133 -16.83 -8.09 0.62
C ILE A 133 -18.35 -8.17 0.83
N ALA A 134 -18.91 -7.30 1.68
CA ALA A 134 -20.36 -7.23 1.89
C ALA A 134 -21.10 -6.88 0.59
N ASP A 135 -20.51 -6.04 -0.26
CA ASP A 135 -21.05 -5.70 -1.58
C ASP A 135 -21.22 -6.91 -2.53
N LYS A 136 -20.48 -8.01 -2.28
CA LYS A 136 -20.57 -9.25 -3.07
C LYS A 136 -21.68 -10.20 -2.61
N LEU A 137 -22.34 -9.91 -1.49
CA LEU A 137 -23.43 -10.74 -0.97
C LEU A 137 -24.73 -10.52 -1.75
N ALA A 138 -25.66 -11.47 -1.63
CA ALA A 138 -27.03 -11.27 -2.11
C ALA A 138 -27.69 -10.12 -1.34
N GLU A 139 -28.61 -9.39 -1.98
CA GLU A 139 -29.29 -8.23 -1.36
C GLU A 139 -29.95 -8.56 -0.01
N ALA A 140 -30.54 -9.75 0.12
CA ALA A 140 -31.15 -10.21 1.37
C ALA A 140 -30.14 -10.34 2.53
N ASP A 141 -28.88 -10.62 2.22
CA ASP A 141 -27.82 -10.84 3.21
C ASP A 141 -27.03 -9.56 3.53
N LYS A 142 -27.05 -8.55 2.66
CA LYS A 142 -26.33 -7.27 2.87
C LYS A 142 -26.78 -6.56 4.15
N ALA A 143 -28.06 -6.66 4.51
CA ALA A 143 -28.61 -6.08 5.73
C ALA A 143 -28.00 -6.65 7.03
N LEU A 144 -27.39 -7.86 6.98
CA LEU A 144 -26.70 -8.47 8.12
C LEU A 144 -25.33 -7.82 8.39
N TYR A 145 -24.84 -7.03 7.45
CA TYR A 145 -23.50 -6.45 7.43
C TYR A 145 -23.62 -4.94 7.18
N PRO A 146 -24.09 -4.15 8.16
CA PRO A 146 -24.26 -2.72 8.00
C PRO A 146 -22.92 -2.00 7.99
N ALA A 147 -22.94 -0.74 7.51
CA ALA A 147 -21.80 0.16 7.56
C ALA A 147 -21.23 0.29 8.98
N VAL A 148 -19.90 0.33 9.04
CA VAL A 148 -19.11 0.51 10.26
C VAL A 148 -18.40 1.86 10.18
N THR A 149 -18.43 2.61 11.29
CA THR A 149 -17.61 3.82 11.43
C THR A 149 -16.17 3.42 11.76
N PHE A 150 -15.23 3.93 10.98
CA PHE A 150 -13.80 3.71 11.14
C PHE A 150 -13.07 5.00 11.50
N GLU A 151 -12.01 4.86 12.31
CA GLU A 151 -11.03 5.91 12.56
C GLU A 151 -10.06 6.03 11.38
N ALA A 152 -9.65 7.27 11.07
CA ALA A 152 -8.60 7.56 10.11
C ALA A 152 -7.86 8.84 10.49
N VAL A 153 -6.68 9.04 9.92
CA VAL A 153 -5.88 10.25 10.17
C VAL A 153 -5.62 10.97 8.85
N GLN A 154 -6.10 12.20 8.73
CA GLN A 154 -5.87 13.04 7.54
C GLN A 154 -4.56 13.79 7.64
N VAL A 155 -3.84 13.89 6.52
CA VAL A 155 -2.59 14.65 6.38
C VAL A 155 -2.86 15.98 5.70
N TYR A 156 -2.25 17.05 6.21
CA TYR A 156 -2.40 18.42 5.73
C TYR A 156 -1.05 19.03 5.34
N THR A 157 -1.05 19.87 4.30
CA THR A 157 0.10 20.68 3.89
C THR A 157 0.34 21.83 4.88
N PRO A 158 1.53 22.49 4.85
CA PRO A 158 1.81 23.64 5.70
C PRO A 158 0.82 24.81 5.54
N GLN A 159 0.13 24.87 4.40
CA GLN A 159 -0.89 25.88 4.11
C GLN A 159 -2.27 25.53 4.69
N GLY A 160 -2.37 24.46 5.51
CA GLY A 160 -3.61 23.98 6.09
C GLY A 160 -4.56 23.32 5.08
N LYS A 161 -4.08 22.96 3.89
CA LYS A 161 -4.86 22.24 2.88
C LYS A 161 -4.71 20.75 3.07
N LEU A 162 -5.77 19.99 2.81
CA LEU A 162 -5.69 18.53 2.81
C LEU A 162 -4.65 18.06 1.77
N PHE A 163 -3.90 17.02 2.08
CA PHE A 163 -3.02 16.37 1.13
C PHE A 163 -3.84 15.86 -0.08
N THR A 164 -3.28 16.03 -1.28
CA THR A 164 -3.91 15.57 -2.51
C THR A 164 -2.91 14.81 -3.37
N PRO A 165 -3.30 13.65 -3.93
CA PRO A 165 -2.44 12.90 -4.85
C PRO A 165 -2.21 13.67 -6.15
N GLY A 166 -1.19 13.23 -6.90
CA GLY A 166 -1.00 13.62 -8.29
C GLY A 166 0.00 14.74 -8.54
N ASN A 167 0.92 15.02 -7.60
CA ASN A 167 2.06 15.90 -7.85
C ASN A 167 3.11 15.21 -8.76
N PRO A 168 3.20 15.53 -10.07
CA PRO A 168 4.11 14.83 -10.97
C PRO A 168 5.60 15.12 -10.68
N HIS A 169 5.90 16.16 -9.89
CA HIS A 169 7.26 16.59 -9.54
C HIS A 169 7.76 16.00 -8.21
N ALA A 170 6.94 15.23 -7.50
CA ALA A 170 7.36 14.63 -6.24
C ALA A 170 8.48 13.60 -6.43
N PRO A 171 9.52 13.57 -5.56
CA PRO A 171 10.65 12.64 -5.69
C PRO A 171 10.26 11.19 -5.38
N ILE A 172 9.19 10.97 -4.61
CA ILE A 172 8.64 9.65 -4.32
C ILE A 172 7.42 9.43 -5.20
N LEU A 173 7.38 8.31 -5.91
CA LEU A 173 6.20 7.85 -6.64
C LEU A 173 5.68 6.55 -6.01
N LEU A 174 4.52 6.62 -5.37
CA LEU A 174 3.76 5.45 -4.95
C LEU A 174 2.85 5.01 -6.10
N MET A 175 2.95 3.74 -6.48
CA MET A 175 2.04 3.12 -7.43
C MET A 175 1.54 1.79 -6.91
N GLY A 176 0.25 1.51 -7.13
CA GLY A 176 -0.34 0.28 -6.63
C GLY A 176 -1.78 0.05 -7.04
N ASP A 177 -2.39 -0.92 -6.37
CA ASP A 177 -3.80 -1.28 -6.49
C ASP A 177 -4.70 -0.41 -5.60
N SER A 178 -5.91 -0.87 -5.27
CA SER A 178 -6.86 -0.13 -4.46
C SER A 178 -6.34 0.22 -3.06
N PHE A 179 -5.35 -0.49 -2.51
CA PHE A 179 -4.72 -0.12 -1.22
C PHE A 179 -4.04 1.25 -1.26
N THR A 180 -3.62 1.75 -2.43
CA THR A 180 -3.10 3.13 -2.57
C THR A 180 -4.20 4.18 -2.70
N GLY A 181 -5.45 3.78 -2.96
CA GLY A 181 -6.52 4.68 -3.41
C GLY A 181 -7.70 4.83 -2.46
N VAL A 182 -8.08 3.79 -1.72
CA VAL A 182 -9.33 3.77 -0.94
C VAL A 182 -9.38 4.91 0.09
N PHE A 183 -8.42 4.95 1.02
CA PHE A 183 -8.34 6.01 2.03
C PHE A 183 -7.87 7.35 1.42
N GLU A 184 -7.10 7.29 0.33
CA GLU A 184 -6.49 8.47 -0.30
C GLU A 184 -7.52 9.33 -1.06
N ILE A 185 -8.48 8.70 -1.74
CA ILE A 185 -9.35 9.35 -2.74
C ILE A 185 -10.84 9.13 -2.46
N VAL A 186 -11.23 7.96 -1.95
CA VAL A 186 -12.63 7.54 -1.88
C VAL A 186 -13.25 7.91 -0.53
N ASP A 187 -12.71 7.36 0.55
CA ASP A 187 -13.37 7.38 1.86
C ASP A 187 -13.12 8.70 2.59
N CYS A 188 -11.96 8.81 3.25
CA CYS A 188 -11.62 9.92 4.15
C CYS A 188 -10.75 11.00 3.49
N LYS A 189 -10.14 10.73 2.33
CA LYS A 189 -9.30 11.64 1.52
C LYS A 189 -8.06 12.18 2.25
N GLY A 190 -6.89 12.10 1.61
CA GLY A 190 -5.64 12.57 2.23
C GLY A 190 -5.27 11.81 3.51
N ALA A 191 -5.85 10.64 3.73
CA ALA A 191 -5.57 9.71 4.84
C ALA A 191 -5.03 8.37 4.31
N GLY A 192 -4.60 8.35 3.05
CA GLY A 192 -4.08 7.16 2.39
C GLY A 192 -2.63 6.88 2.76
N VAL A 193 -2.16 5.66 2.47
CA VAL A 193 -0.77 5.27 2.72
C VAL A 193 0.24 6.23 2.07
N GLY A 194 -0.10 6.85 0.93
CA GLY A 194 0.76 7.83 0.27
C GLY A 194 0.85 9.16 1.03
N ALA A 195 -0.28 9.66 1.53
CA ALA A 195 -0.32 10.80 2.43
C ALA A 195 0.54 10.57 3.69
N HIS A 196 0.42 9.40 4.33
CA HIS A 196 1.21 9.04 5.50
C HIS A 196 2.70 8.83 5.18
N ILE A 197 3.05 8.28 4.02
CA ILE A 197 4.45 8.26 3.57
C ILE A 197 4.97 9.69 3.43
N ALA A 198 4.18 10.62 2.88
CA ALA A 198 4.59 12.01 2.71
C ALA A 198 4.86 12.68 4.06
N GLU A 199 3.95 12.50 5.03
CA GLU A 199 4.12 12.96 6.41
C GLU A 199 5.40 12.42 7.03
N LYS A 200 5.55 11.10 7.07
CA LYS A 200 6.66 10.43 7.75
C LYS A 200 8.01 10.70 7.12
N THR A 201 8.07 10.83 5.79
CA THR A 201 9.32 11.16 5.08
C THR A 201 9.58 12.66 5.01
N SER A 202 8.56 13.47 5.31
CA SER A 202 8.54 14.91 5.08
C SER A 202 8.90 15.27 3.64
N LEU A 203 8.54 14.43 2.67
CA LEU A 203 8.76 14.65 1.23
C LEU A 203 7.44 14.55 0.47
N PRO A 204 7.29 15.29 -0.63
CA PRO A 204 6.16 15.09 -1.52
C PRO A 204 6.10 13.65 -2.04
N VAL A 205 4.88 13.12 -2.13
CA VAL A 205 4.58 11.81 -2.72
C VAL A 205 3.59 11.98 -3.85
N ASP A 206 3.92 11.41 -5.00
CA ASP A 206 3.01 11.22 -6.12
C ASP A 206 2.33 9.87 -6.01
N ILE A 207 1.08 9.75 -6.46
CA ILE A 207 0.28 8.53 -6.27
C ILE A 207 -0.40 8.15 -7.58
N ILE A 208 -0.21 6.89 -8.00
CA ILE A 208 -0.89 6.30 -9.15
C ILE A 208 -1.56 5.01 -8.74
N THR A 209 -2.87 5.07 -8.59
CA THR A 209 -3.73 3.93 -8.26
C THR A 209 -4.25 3.24 -9.52
N SER A 210 -4.21 1.91 -9.55
CA SER A 210 -4.89 1.08 -10.55
C SER A 210 -5.86 0.13 -9.88
N TRP A 211 -7.14 0.50 -9.86
CA TRP A 211 -8.22 -0.29 -9.25
C TRP A 211 -8.32 -1.69 -9.86
N GLY A 212 -8.16 -2.73 -9.03
CA GLY A 212 -8.12 -4.13 -9.49
C GLY A 212 -6.99 -4.44 -10.49
N GLY A 213 -6.03 -3.53 -10.64
CA GLY A 213 -5.00 -3.61 -11.66
C GLY A 213 -3.75 -4.36 -11.24
N GLY A 214 -3.55 -4.59 -9.94
CA GLY A 214 -2.39 -5.31 -9.39
C GLY A 214 -1.10 -4.99 -10.16
N PRO A 215 -0.56 -5.97 -10.90
CA PRO A 215 0.71 -5.81 -11.60
C PRO A 215 0.70 -4.86 -12.82
N LEU A 216 -0.47 -4.51 -13.34
CA LEU A 216 -0.67 -3.67 -14.52
C LEU A 216 -0.48 -2.17 -14.22
N VAL A 217 -0.40 -1.78 -12.94
CA VAL A 217 -0.16 -0.38 -12.55
C VAL A 217 1.14 0.16 -13.15
N ARG A 218 2.13 -0.70 -13.43
CA ARG A 218 3.40 -0.34 -14.06
C ARG A 218 3.19 0.36 -15.41
N GLU A 219 2.32 -0.17 -16.26
CA GLU A 219 2.03 0.44 -17.57
C GLU A 219 1.31 1.78 -17.42
N LYS A 220 0.34 1.83 -16.52
CA LYS A 220 -0.39 3.06 -16.20
C LYS A 220 0.58 4.14 -15.73
N MET A 221 1.52 3.78 -14.85
CA MET A 221 2.55 4.67 -14.35
C MET A 221 3.44 5.19 -15.47
N LEU A 222 3.96 4.30 -16.33
CA LEU A 222 4.82 4.69 -17.44
C LEU A 222 4.13 5.66 -18.40
N ARG A 223 2.85 5.43 -18.72
CA ARG A 223 2.06 6.36 -19.54
C ARG A 223 1.84 7.70 -18.83
N ALA A 224 1.45 7.67 -17.56
CA ALA A 224 1.10 8.87 -16.80
C ALA A 224 2.30 9.75 -16.40
N ARG A 225 3.51 9.19 -16.34
CA ARG A 225 4.72 9.90 -15.88
C ARG A 225 5.87 9.89 -16.87
N GLN A 226 5.64 9.53 -18.13
CA GLN A 226 6.67 9.53 -19.18
C GLN A 226 7.52 10.82 -19.19
N LYS A 227 6.89 11.99 -18.98
CA LYS A 227 7.56 13.30 -19.01
C LYS A 227 8.30 13.68 -17.72
N ASN A 228 7.93 13.10 -16.58
CA ASN A 228 8.45 13.49 -15.25
C ASN A 228 9.16 12.34 -14.53
N LEU A 229 9.33 11.18 -15.19
CA LEU A 229 9.91 10.00 -14.57
C LEU A 229 11.34 10.27 -14.07
N SER A 230 12.11 11.10 -14.79
CA SER A 230 13.47 11.49 -14.41
C SER A 230 13.57 12.29 -13.10
N GLU A 231 12.45 12.85 -12.62
CA GLU A 231 12.39 13.61 -11.37
C GLU A 231 12.23 12.67 -10.15
N LYS A 232 11.85 11.41 -10.38
CA LYS A 232 11.66 10.43 -9.31
C LYS A 232 13.02 9.95 -8.79
N ARG A 233 13.14 9.83 -7.47
CA ARG A 233 14.27 9.18 -6.79
C ARG A 233 13.95 7.75 -6.40
N VAL A 234 12.69 7.47 -6.09
CA VAL A 234 12.20 6.13 -5.77
C VAL A 234 10.79 5.91 -6.32
N VAL A 235 10.57 4.72 -6.88
CA VAL A 235 9.24 4.19 -7.16
C VAL A 235 8.91 3.13 -6.11
N VAL A 236 7.90 3.41 -5.29
CA VAL A 236 7.29 2.45 -4.37
C VAL A 236 6.20 1.72 -5.13
N TYR A 237 6.41 0.43 -5.37
CA TYR A 237 5.47 -0.44 -6.06
C TYR A 237 4.78 -1.34 -5.04
N MET A 238 3.56 -0.98 -4.67
CA MET A 238 2.79 -1.65 -3.64
C MET A 238 1.57 -2.36 -4.23
N MET A 239 1.39 -3.63 -3.86
CA MET A 239 0.19 -4.38 -4.23
C MET A 239 -0.03 -5.55 -3.29
N VAL A 240 -1.24 -6.11 -3.31
CA VAL A 240 -1.57 -7.32 -2.58
C VAL A 240 -0.76 -8.52 -3.08
N SER A 241 -0.21 -9.30 -2.15
CA SER A 241 0.69 -10.43 -2.40
C SER A 241 0.01 -11.54 -3.21
N ARG A 242 -1.31 -11.71 -3.09
CA ARG A 242 -2.07 -12.69 -3.88
C ARG A 242 -1.94 -12.48 -5.38
N ASP A 243 -1.74 -11.25 -5.85
CA ASP A 243 -1.62 -10.94 -7.28
C ASP A 243 -0.28 -11.41 -7.87
N LEU A 244 0.65 -11.88 -7.03
CA LEU A 244 1.88 -12.54 -7.48
C LEU A 244 1.61 -13.94 -8.08
N TYR A 245 0.56 -14.63 -7.64
CA TYR A 245 0.30 -16.02 -8.01
C TYR A 245 -1.16 -16.32 -8.39
N ASN A 246 -2.09 -15.40 -8.10
CA ASN A 246 -3.52 -15.56 -8.36
C ASN A 246 -4.10 -14.26 -8.96
N TYR A 247 -3.53 -13.83 -10.08
CA TYR A 247 -4.00 -12.66 -10.81
C TYR A 247 -4.61 -13.05 -12.15
N SER A 248 -5.92 -12.83 -12.30
CA SER A 248 -6.72 -13.35 -13.42
C SER A 248 -6.41 -12.71 -14.77
N GLN A 249 -5.89 -11.47 -14.79
CA GLN A 249 -5.54 -10.78 -16.05
C GLN A 249 -4.09 -11.09 -16.51
N GLY A 250 -3.34 -11.85 -15.71
CA GLY A 250 -1.95 -12.18 -15.99
C GLY A 250 -0.98 -11.00 -15.87
N TRP A 251 0.31 -11.29 -16.00
CA TRP A 251 1.35 -10.26 -15.98
C TRP A 251 1.75 -9.93 -17.41
N SER A 252 1.39 -8.75 -17.90
CA SER A 252 1.91 -8.26 -19.17
C SER A 252 3.40 -7.93 -19.06
N ALA A 253 4.14 -8.31 -20.11
CA ALA A 253 5.48 -7.79 -20.33
C ALA A 253 5.37 -6.28 -20.63
N LEU A 254 6.30 -5.50 -20.08
CA LEU A 254 6.32 -4.05 -20.34
C LEU A 254 7.05 -3.76 -21.64
N GLU A 255 6.43 -2.96 -22.50
CA GLU A 255 7.11 -2.31 -23.62
C GLU A 255 7.91 -1.11 -23.10
N LEU A 256 9.17 -1.37 -22.76
CA LEU A 256 10.08 -0.35 -22.24
C LEU A 256 10.87 0.26 -23.39
N LYS A 257 10.69 1.57 -23.62
CA LYS A 257 11.49 2.35 -24.57
C LYS A 257 12.75 2.94 -23.93
#